data_AF-A0A2V8Y9G1-F1
#
_entry.id   AF-A0A2V8Y9G1-F1
#
_cell.length_a   1.000
_cell.length_b   1.000
_cell.length_c   1.000
_cell.angle_alpha   90.00
_cell.angle_beta   90.00
_cell.angle_gamma   90.00
#
_symmetry.space_group_name_H-M   'P 1'
#
loop_
_entity.id
_entity.type
_entity.pdbx_description
1 polymer ?
#
loop_
_entity_poly.entity_id
_entity_poly.type
_entity_poly.pdbx_seq_one_letter_code
_entity_poly.pdbx_strand_id
1 'polypeptide(L)'
;MPFMDLIKKAIFEEEPQAAQQSAKPSPGPAATRPRDPAPVYVPVGTRDNQFYARLAKQTDFSAVPELAKIEAFAAPLSSVISDKALRYKAALATAQSQGGLTKDAILNGFDALLNVLNTSANTFNKQTEDVSRTEVDAKIAQVSDINEAVQQKQKEIADLQQQAKSIQSQTEVSRAKLQEAKNNFAAALDRRRAEIQQQRKEFETILG
;
A
#
# COMPACT_ATOMS: atom_id res chain seq x y z
N MET A 1 1.98 -11.51 -17.70
CA MET A 1 1.97 -10.94 -16.32
C MET A 1 2.68 -11.92 -15.39
N PRO A 2 3.86 -11.61 -14.83
CA PRO A 2 4.48 -12.40 -13.77
C PRO A 2 3.60 -12.40 -12.50
N PHE A 3 3.76 -13.41 -11.63
CA PHE A 3 2.96 -13.58 -10.41
C PHE A 3 3.16 -12.45 -9.39
N MET A 4 4.37 -11.89 -9.35
CA MET A 4 4.69 -10.75 -8.51
C MET A 4 3.88 -9.49 -8.85
N ASP A 5 3.56 -9.26 -10.13
CA ASP A 5 2.75 -8.10 -10.53
C ASP A 5 1.30 -8.22 -10.05
N LEU A 6 0.78 -9.44 -9.91
CA LEU A 6 -0.56 -9.69 -9.37
C LEU A 6 -0.62 -9.43 -7.87
N ILE A 7 0.41 -9.87 -7.13
CA ILE A 7 0.53 -9.59 -5.70
C ILE A 7 0.64 -8.09 -5.47
N LYS A 8 1.51 -7.41 -6.23
CA LYS A 8 1.67 -5.96 -6.14
C LYS A 8 0.38 -5.22 -6.47
N LYS A 9 -0.33 -5.64 -7.52
CA LYS A 9 -1.61 -5.02 -7.89
C LYS A 9 -2.71 -5.25 -6.85
N ALA A 10 -2.84 -6.46 -6.32
CA ALA A 10 -3.84 -6.78 -5.29
C ALA A 10 -3.56 -6.10 -3.93
N ILE A 11 -2.29 -5.83 -3.60
CA ILE A 11 -1.90 -5.20 -2.33
C ILE A 11 -1.89 -3.67 -2.43
N PHE A 12 -1.49 -3.10 -3.57
CA PHE A 12 -1.22 -1.66 -3.69
C PHE A 12 -2.21 -0.88 -4.56
N GLU A 13 -3.17 -1.53 -5.23
CA GLU A 13 -4.07 -0.88 -6.19
C GLU A 13 -5.57 -1.17 -5.95
N GLU A 14 -6.01 -1.27 -4.70
CA GLU A 14 -7.45 -1.41 -4.36
C GLU A 14 -7.91 -0.42 -3.27
N GLU A 15 -8.35 0.77 -3.70
CA GLU A 15 -9.62 1.41 -3.30
C GLU A 15 -9.93 2.59 -4.25
N PRO A 16 -11.20 2.86 -4.63
CA PRO A 16 -12.26 3.13 -3.65
C PRO A 16 -13.65 2.50 -3.91
N GLN A 17 -14.35 2.27 -2.78
CA GLN A 17 -15.81 2.40 -2.57
C GLN A 17 -16.80 1.61 -3.46
N ALA A 18 -17.54 0.72 -2.81
CA ALA A 18 -18.99 0.66 -3.03
C ALA A 18 -19.72 0.20 -1.76
N ALA A 19 -20.71 1.01 -1.41
CA ALA A 19 -21.55 0.93 -0.24
C ALA A 19 -22.42 -0.34 -0.16
N GLN A 20 -22.71 -0.72 1.10
CA GLN A 20 -23.96 -1.29 1.62
C GLN A 20 -25.03 -1.68 0.59
N GLN A 21 -25.54 -2.92 0.70
CA GLN A 21 -26.99 -3.09 0.81
C GLN A 21 -27.40 -4.36 1.56
N SER A 22 -28.36 -4.12 2.45
CA SER A 22 -28.96 -4.99 3.46
C SER A 22 -29.84 -6.08 2.85
N ALA A 23 -29.84 -7.28 3.42
CA ALA A 23 -30.89 -8.28 3.19
C ALA A 23 -31.49 -8.76 4.51
N LYS A 24 -32.78 -8.47 4.72
CA LYS A 24 -33.62 -8.98 5.82
C LYS A 24 -34.15 -10.40 5.45
N PRO A 25 -34.49 -11.27 6.44
CA PRO A 25 -34.71 -12.70 6.24
C PRO A 25 -36.19 -13.13 6.26
N SER A 26 -36.51 -14.29 5.65
CA SER A 26 -37.51 -15.34 6.05
C SER A 26 -38.07 -16.13 4.84
N PRO A 27 -38.84 -17.25 4.98
CA PRO A 27 -38.64 -18.44 5.84
C PRO A 27 -38.98 -19.82 5.15
N GLY A 28 -38.23 -20.88 5.50
CA GLY A 28 -38.62 -22.32 5.61
C GLY A 28 -39.17 -23.13 4.39
N PRO A 29 -39.49 -24.43 4.55
CA PRO A 29 -38.70 -25.54 5.14
C PRO A 29 -38.76 -26.86 4.31
N ALA A 30 -37.81 -27.80 4.47
CA ALA A 30 -38.07 -29.25 4.41
C ALA A 30 -36.79 -30.06 4.73
N ALA A 31 -36.89 -30.93 5.74
CA ALA A 31 -35.85 -31.83 6.20
C ALA A 31 -35.83 -33.15 5.43
N THR A 32 -34.64 -33.67 5.09
CA THR A 32 -34.37 -35.12 4.95
C THR A 32 -32.92 -35.44 5.38
N ARG A 33 -32.74 -36.67 5.88
CA ARG A 33 -31.68 -37.25 6.73
C ARG A 33 -30.20 -37.14 6.25
N PRO A 34 -29.22 -37.26 7.17
CA PRO A 34 -27.80 -37.07 6.87
C PRO A 34 -27.20 -38.26 6.11
N ARG A 35 -26.78 -38.02 4.87
CA ARG A 35 -25.61 -38.69 4.27
C ARG A 35 -24.40 -37.83 4.65
N ASP A 36 -23.30 -38.44 5.11
CA ASP A 36 -22.03 -37.75 5.27
C ASP A 36 -21.72 -36.95 4.00
N PRO A 37 -21.65 -35.61 4.07
CA PRO A 37 -21.38 -34.81 2.90
C PRO A 37 -19.90 -34.96 2.54
N ALA A 38 -19.64 -35.45 1.33
CA ALA A 38 -18.44 -35.08 0.60
C ALA A 38 -18.27 -33.55 0.72
N PRO A 39 -17.04 -33.03 0.90
CA PRO A 39 -16.82 -31.60 1.13
C PRO A 39 -17.55 -30.80 0.05
N VAL A 40 -18.59 -30.11 0.48
CA VAL A 40 -19.45 -29.30 -0.39
C VAL A 40 -18.56 -28.19 -0.93
N TYR A 41 -18.33 -28.21 -2.24
CA TYR A 41 -17.72 -27.09 -2.94
C TYR A 41 -18.62 -25.88 -2.74
N VAL A 42 -18.22 -25.01 -1.82
CA VAL A 42 -18.82 -23.69 -1.66
C VAL A 42 -18.38 -22.88 -2.88
N PRO A 43 -19.31 -22.40 -3.74
CA PRO A 43 -18.92 -21.52 -4.83
C PRO A 43 -18.44 -20.24 -4.17
N VAL A 44 -17.12 -20.04 -4.19
CA VAL A 44 -16.47 -18.82 -3.71
C VAL A 44 -16.94 -17.68 -4.61
N GLY A 45 -17.93 -16.95 -4.13
CA GLY A 45 -18.33 -15.68 -4.72
C GLY A 45 -17.11 -14.75 -4.76
N THR A 46 -16.78 -14.30 -5.97
CA THR A 46 -15.99 -13.10 -6.26
C THR A 46 -14.65 -12.96 -5.52
N ARG A 47 -13.90 -14.04 -5.30
CA ARG A 47 -12.45 -13.93 -5.06
C ARG A 47 -11.72 -14.12 -6.37
N ASP A 48 -10.70 -13.29 -6.58
CA ASP A 48 -9.99 -13.14 -7.84
C ASP A 48 -9.67 -14.50 -8.50
N ASN A 49 -10.40 -14.80 -9.58
CA ASN A 49 -10.34 -16.07 -10.30
C ASN A 49 -8.97 -16.30 -10.96
N GLN A 50 -8.06 -15.31 -10.95
CA GLN A 50 -6.74 -15.44 -11.55
C GLN A 50 -5.79 -16.32 -10.73
N PHE A 51 -5.87 -16.28 -9.40
CA PHE A 51 -5.07 -17.17 -8.53
C PHE A 51 -5.53 -18.61 -8.68
N TYR A 52 -6.86 -18.83 -8.67
CA TYR A 52 -7.44 -20.15 -8.93
C TYR A 52 -7.07 -20.65 -10.34
N ALA A 53 -7.20 -19.82 -11.38
CA ALA A 53 -6.86 -20.20 -12.75
C ALA A 53 -5.38 -20.58 -12.93
N ARG A 54 -4.47 -19.92 -12.20
CA ARG A 54 -3.05 -20.28 -12.21
C ARG A 54 -2.75 -21.57 -11.46
N LEU A 55 -3.31 -21.73 -10.27
CA LEU A 55 -3.16 -22.96 -9.49
C LEU A 55 -3.74 -24.15 -10.26
N ALA A 56 -4.94 -23.98 -10.85
CA ALA A 56 -5.57 -24.98 -11.70
C ALA A 56 -4.73 -25.35 -12.93
N LYS A 57 -4.05 -24.38 -13.55
CA LYS A 57 -3.12 -24.63 -14.66
C LYS A 57 -1.85 -25.37 -14.20
N GLN A 58 -1.37 -25.10 -12.99
CA GLN A 58 -0.19 -25.76 -12.43
C GLN A 58 -0.48 -27.17 -11.91
N THR A 59 -1.73 -27.45 -11.55
CA THR A 59 -2.18 -28.78 -11.09
C THR A 59 -3.06 -29.51 -12.09
N ASP A 60 -2.89 -29.22 -13.37
CA ASP A 60 -3.64 -29.92 -14.42
C ASP A 60 -3.21 -31.39 -14.50
N PHE A 61 -4.10 -32.27 -14.92
CA PHE A 61 -3.83 -33.72 -14.99
C PHE A 61 -2.73 -34.03 -16.01
N SER A 62 -2.59 -33.17 -17.02
CA SER A 62 -1.50 -33.16 -17.99
C SER A 62 -0.11 -32.92 -17.37
N ALA A 63 -0.02 -32.33 -16.17
CA ALA A 63 1.25 -32.07 -15.50
C ALA A 63 1.90 -33.32 -14.90
N VAL A 64 1.13 -34.40 -14.74
CA VAL A 64 1.62 -35.69 -14.21
C VAL A 64 1.49 -36.76 -15.30
N PRO A 65 2.59 -37.39 -15.75
CA PRO A 65 2.58 -38.35 -16.86
C PRO A 65 1.59 -39.50 -16.67
N GLU A 66 1.37 -39.94 -15.44
CA GLU A 66 0.46 -41.02 -15.07
C GLU A 66 -1.01 -40.60 -15.22
N LEU A 67 -1.35 -39.37 -14.83
CA LEU A 67 -2.70 -38.82 -14.93
C LEU A 67 -3.02 -38.37 -16.36
N ALA A 68 -2.01 -37.88 -17.09
CA ALA A 68 -2.11 -37.54 -18.52
C ALA A 68 -2.50 -38.75 -19.38
N LYS A 69 -2.03 -39.96 -19.03
CA LYS A 69 -2.44 -41.20 -19.72
C LYS A 69 -3.93 -41.49 -19.53
N ILE A 70 -4.45 -41.33 -18.30
CA ILE A 70 -5.89 -41.51 -18.02
C ILE A 70 -6.71 -40.50 -18.80
N GLU A 71 -6.25 -39.25 -18.89
CA GLU A 71 -6.91 -38.20 -19.66
C GLU A 71 -6.89 -38.49 -21.17
N ALA A 72 -5.77 -39.00 -21.70
CA ALA A 72 -5.64 -39.41 -23.09
C ALA A 72 -6.59 -40.57 -23.46
N PHE A 73 -6.89 -41.48 -22.54
CA PHE A 73 -7.91 -42.52 -22.73
C PHE A 73 -9.34 -42.04 -22.47
N ALA A 74 -9.52 -40.99 -21.66
CA ALA A 74 -10.83 -40.41 -21.36
C ALA A 74 -11.32 -39.45 -22.45
N ALA A 75 -10.41 -38.74 -23.13
CA ALA A 75 -10.75 -37.75 -24.16
C ALA A 75 -11.52 -38.34 -25.36
N PRO A 76 -11.16 -39.51 -25.94
CA PRO A 76 -11.93 -40.12 -27.02
C PRO A 76 -13.30 -40.63 -26.57
N LEU A 77 -13.45 -40.97 -25.29
CA LEU A 77 -14.69 -41.47 -24.70
C LEU A 77 -15.69 -40.34 -24.36
N SER A 78 -15.30 -39.07 -24.54
CA SER A 78 -16.16 -37.93 -24.21
C SER A 78 -17.34 -37.75 -25.15
N SER A 79 -17.24 -38.23 -26.38
CA SER A 79 -18.32 -38.23 -27.37
C SER A 79 -19.35 -39.34 -27.14
N VAL A 80 -18.96 -40.42 -26.44
CA VAL A 80 -19.80 -41.62 -26.26
C VAL A 80 -20.37 -41.73 -24.85
N ILE A 81 -19.60 -41.34 -23.83
CA ILE A 81 -20.01 -41.40 -22.43
C ILE A 81 -20.08 -39.97 -21.89
N SER A 82 -21.30 -39.44 -21.75
CA SER A 82 -21.55 -38.10 -21.21
C SER A 82 -21.32 -38.02 -19.69
N ASP A 83 -21.51 -39.13 -18.96
CA ASP A 83 -21.20 -39.21 -17.52
C ASP A 83 -19.68 -39.24 -17.27
N LYS A 84 -19.17 -38.23 -16.57
CA LYS A 84 -17.74 -38.08 -16.27
C LYS A 84 -17.21 -39.23 -15.40
N ALA A 85 -17.96 -39.69 -14.40
CA ALA A 85 -17.50 -40.75 -13.51
C ALA A 85 -17.39 -42.08 -14.27
N LEU A 86 -18.37 -42.37 -15.13
CA LEU A 86 -18.37 -43.58 -15.95
C LEU A 86 -17.25 -43.55 -17.01
N ARG A 87 -17.02 -42.38 -17.63
CA ARG A 87 -15.95 -42.15 -18.61
C ARG A 87 -14.56 -42.34 -18.00
N TYR A 88 -14.31 -41.72 -16.86
CA TYR A 88 -13.02 -41.86 -16.16
C TYR A 88 -12.82 -43.28 -15.62
N LYS A 89 -13.89 -43.99 -15.21
CA LYS A 89 -13.81 -45.41 -14.84
C LYS A 89 -13.40 -46.30 -16.02
N ALA A 90 -13.96 -46.06 -17.21
CA ALA A 90 -13.60 -46.80 -18.43
C ALA A 90 -12.18 -46.47 -18.91
N ALA A 91 -11.79 -45.19 -18.87
CA ALA A 91 -10.45 -44.74 -19.18
C ALA A 91 -9.40 -45.30 -18.21
N LEU A 92 -9.74 -45.35 -16.91
CA LEU A 92 -8.90 -45.94 -15.87
C LEU A 92 -8.71 -47.44 -16.09
N ALA A 93 -9.78 -48.19 -16.36
CA ALA A 93 -9.69 -49.62 -16.66
C ALA A 93 -8.81 -49.89 -17.90
N THR A 94 -8.89 -49.01 -18.91
CA THR A 94 -8.06 -49.08 -20.12
C THR A 94 -6.60 -48.71 -19.83
N ALA A 95 -6.36 -47.67 -19.03
CA ALA A 95 -5.01 -47.26 -18.62
C ALA A 95 -4.31 -48.31 -17.75
N GLN A 96 -5.06 -49.01 -16.89
CA GLN A 96 -4.54 -50.10 -16.06
C GLN A 96 -4.23 -51.36 -16.90
N SER A 97 -5.13 -51.72 -17.82
CA SER A 97 -4.99 -52.94 -18.64
C SER A 97 -4.01 -52.81 -19.81
N GLN A 98 -3.96 -51.64 -20.48
CA GLN A 98 -3.13 -51.42 -21.68
C GLN A 98 -1.92 -50.52 -21.42
N GLY A 99 -2.00 -49.64 -20.42
CA GLY A 99 -0.96 -48.65 -20.11
C GLY A 99 -0.03 -49.02 -18.95
N GLY A 100 -0.23 -50.19 -18.32
CA GLY A 100 0.57 -50.67 -17.18
C GLY A 100 0.48 -49.79 -15.93
N LEU A 101 -0.57 -48.97 -15.81
CA LEU A 101 -0.72 -48.01 -14.73
C LEU A 101 -1.18 -48.72 -13.46
N THR A 102 -0.42 -48.62 -12.37
CA THR A 102 -0.81 -49.19 -11.08
C THR A 102 -1.66 -48.21 -10.28
N LYS A 103 -2.47 -48.72 -9.34
CA LYS A 103 -3.25 -47.88 -8.42
C LYS A 103 -2.36 -46.92 -7.62
N ASP A 104 -1.19 -47.39 -7.20
CA ASP A 104 -0.24 -46.58 -6.43
C ASP A 104 0.39 -45.48 -7.27
N ALA A 105 0.70 -45.71 -8.55
CA ALA A 105 1.21 -44.68 -9.45
C ALA A 105 0.21 -43.53 -9.66
N ILE A 106 -1.09 -43.83 -9.66
CA ILE A 106 -2.15 -42.83 -9.80
C ILE A 106 -2.29 -42.02 -8.51
N LEU A 107 -2.30 -42.68 -7.36
CA LEU A 107 -2.37 -42.00 -6.06
C LEU A 107 -1.13 -41.12 -5.84
N ASN A 108 0.07 -41.62 -6.16
CA ASN A 108 1.31 -40.84 -6.14
C ASN A 108 1.25 -39.64 -7.09
N GLY A 109 0.56 -39.78 -8.23
CA GLY A 109 0.33 -38.67 -9.15
C GLY A 109 -0.54 -37.56 -8.55
N PHE A 110 -1.61 -37.92 -7.82
CA PHE A 110 -2.41 -36.95 -7.08
C PHE A 110 -1.63 -36.32 -5.92
N ASP A 111 -0.82 -37.10 -5.21
CA ASP A 111 0.06 -36.59 -4.16
C ASP A 111 1.10 -35.60 -4.71
N ALA A 112 1.61 -35.84 -5.92
CA ALA A 112 2.50 -34.91 -6.61
C ALA A 112 1.79 -33.57 -6.94
N LEU A 113 0.54 -33.61 -7.41
CA LEU A 113 -0.25 -32.39 -7.65
C LEU A 113 -0.54 -31.62 -6.35
N LEU A 114 -0.85 -32.33 -5.26
CA LEU A 114 -1.01 -31.72 -3.92
C LEU A 114 0.30 -31.11 -3.42
N ASN A 115 1.44 -31.75 -3.68
CA ASN A 115 2.75 -31.22 -3.33
C ASN A 115 3.10 -29.94 -4.11
N VAL A 116 2.69 -29.85 -5.38
CA VAL A 116 2.81 -28.62 -6.19
C VAL A 116 1.99 -27.49 -5.57
N LEU A 117 0.76 -27.76 -5.14
CA LEU A 117 -0.08 -26.79 -4.41
C LEU A 117 0.59 -26.33 -3.11
N ASN A 118 1.09 -27.26 -2.30
CA ASN A 118 1.78 -26.94 -1.04
C ASN A 118 3.04 -26.10 -1.28
N THR A 119 3.81 -26.43 -2.32
CA THR A 119 5.01 -25.67 -2.70
C THR A 119 4.64 -24.26 -3.18
N SER A 120 3.56 -24.14 -3.95
CA SER A 120 3.05 -22.84 -4.39
C SER A 120 2.56 -21.98 -3.22
N ALA A 121 1.87 -22.57 -2.24
CA ALA A 121 1.42 -21.87 -1.04
C ALA A 121 2.62 -21.39 -0.20
N ASN A 122 3.62 -22.24 0.02
CA ASN A 122 4.84 -21.87 0.74
C ASN A 122 5.62 -20.76 0.04
N THR A 123 5.69 -20.80 -1.29
CA THR A 123 6.36 -19.77 -2.09
C THR A 123 5.60 -18.44 -2.00
N PHE A 124 4.28 -18.46 -2.10
CA PHE A 124 3.44 -17.27 -1.96
C PHE A 124 3.61 -16.62 -0.59
N ASN A 125 3.57 -17.40 0.49
CA ASN A 125 3.74 -16.87 1.84
C ASN A 125 5.11 -16.21 2.01
N LYS A 126 6.19 -16.88 1.59
CA LYS A 126 7.54 -16.30 1.64
C LYS A 126 7.65 -15.00 0.84
N GLN A 127 7.13 -14.98 -0.38
CA GLN A 127 7.18 -13.79 -1.22
C GLN A 127 6.35 -12.63 -0.65
N THR A 128 5.22 -12.95 -0.01
CA THR A 128 4.38 -11.94 0.65
C THR A 128 5.07 -11.37 1.88
N GLU A 129 5.71 -12.22 2.70
CA GLU A 129 6.53 -11.79 3.83
C GLU A 129 7.71 -10.91 3.39
N ASP A 130 8.40 -11.30 2.31
CA ASP A 130 9.51 -10.52 1.75
C ASP A 130 9.03 -9.14 1.29
N VAL A 131 7.94 -9.06 0.51
CA VAL A 131 7.35 -7.78 0.06
C VAL A 131 6.89 -6.93 1.24
N SER A 132 6.25 -7.54 2.25
CA SER A 132 5.86 -6.84 3.47
C SER A 132 7.07 -6.21 4.14
N ARG A 133 8.16 -6.97 4.31
CA ARG A 133 9.37 -6.45 4.94
C ARG A 133 10.08 -5.39 4.10
N THR A 134 10.23 -5.61 2.80
CA THR A 134 11.04 -4.71 1.96
C THR A 134 10.30 -3.45 1.53
N GLU A 135 8.99 -3.53 1.29
CA GLU A 135 8.24 -2.40 0.76
C GLU A 135 7.37 -1.72 1.83
N VAL A 136 6.72 -2.47 2.72
CA VAL A 136 5.85 -1.88 3.74
C VAL A 136 6.68 -1.34 4.90
N ASP A 137 7.53 -2.15 5.52
CA ASP A 137 8.34 -1.69 6.67
C ASP A 137 9.32 -0.57 6.27
N ALA A 138 9.90 -0.64 5.07
CA ALA A 138 10.75 0.42 4.56
C ALA A 138 9.99 1.74 4.34
N LYS A 139 8.75 1.68 3.84
CA LYS A 139 7.89 2.88 3.72
C LYS A 139 7.48 3.42 5.09
N ILE A 140 7.21 2.55 6.07
CA ILE A 140 6.92 2.96 7.44
C ILE A 140 8.13 3.71 8.03
N ALA A 141 9.34 3.19 7.86
CA ALA A 141 10.56 3.86 8.29
C ALA A 141 10.73 5.22 7.61
N GLN A 142 10.54 5.28 6.28
CA GLN A 142 10.61 6.53 5.52
C GLN A 142 9.59 7.57 5.99
N VAL A 143 8.36 7.15 6.32
CA VAL A 143 7.34 8.04 6.88
C VAL A 143 7.75 8.57 8.25
N SER A 144 8.38 7.72 9.09
CA SER A 144 8.92 8.15 10.38
C SER A 144 9.99 9.23 10.20
N ASP A 145 10.96 9.01 9.32
CA ASP A 145 12.04 9.97 9.03
C ASP A 145 11.49 11.30 8.51
N ILE A 146 10.48 11.25 7.62
CA ILE A 146 9.81 12.45 7.12
C ILE A 146 9.11 13.19 8.25
N ASN A 147 8.42 12.50 9.15
CA ASN A 147 7.74 13.12 10.28
C ASN A 147 8.73 13.80 11.24
N GLU A 148 9.87 13.18 11.52
CA GLU A 148 10.93 13.79 12.32
C GLU A 148 11.49 15.06 11.63
N ALA A 149 11.76 14.99 10.33
CA ALA A 149 12.21 16.15 9.55
C ALA A 149 11.17 17.29 9.55
N VAL A 150 9.87 16.96 9.47
CA VAL A 150 8.78 17.94 9.56
C VAL A 150 8.78 18.62 10.93
N GLN A 151 8.89 17.86 12.02
CA GLN A 151 8.95 18.44 13.37
C GLN A 151 10.17 19.36 13.55
N GLN A 152 11.34 18.93 13.08
CA GLN A 152 12.57 19.73 13.11
C GLN A 152 12.37 21.07 12.37
N LYS A 153 11.78 21.03 11.16
CA LYS A 153 11.51 22.24 10.37
C LYS A 153 10.45 23.13 10.99
N GLN A 154 9.42 22.56 11.63
CA GLN A 154 8.42 23.35 12.37
C GLN A 154 9.06 24.12 13.53
N LYS A 155 10.00 23.50 14.25
CA LYS A 155 10.77 24.18 15.30
C LYS A 155 11.62 25.32 14.73
N GLU A 156 12.33 25.08 13.63
CA GLU A 156 13.11 26.11 12.95
C GLU A 156 12.24 27.29 12.47
N ILE A 157 11.05 27.01 11.94
CA ILE A 157 10.08 28.05 11.55
C ILE A 157 9.66 28.87 12.77
N ALA A 158 9.39 28.25 13.91
CA ALA A 158 9.02 28.95 15.14
C ALA A 158 10.16 29.85 15.64
N ASP A 159 11.40 29.37 15.61
CA ASP A 159 12.59 30.13 16.01
C ASP A 159 12.80 31.35 15.08
N LEU A 160 12.69 31.15 13.76
CA LEU A 160 12.79 32.23 12.77
C LEU A 160 11.67 33.27 12.93
N GLN A 161 10.43 32.84 13.22
CA GLN A 161 9.33 33.76 13.50
C GLN A 161 9.59 34.61 14.75
N GLN A 162 10.17 34.01 15.80
CA GLN A 162 10.53 34.74 17.01
C GLN A 162 11.66 35.75 16.74
N GLN A 163 12.66 35.36 15.95
CA GLN A 163 13.73 36.26 15.53
C GLN A 163 13.20 37.44 14.69
N ALA A 164 12.30 37.18 13.75
CA ALA A 164 11.66 38.22 12.94
C ALA A 164 10.93 39.25 13.81
N LYS A 165 10.15 38.79 14.80
CA LYS A 165 9.47 39.68 15.76
C LYS A 165 10.45 40.52 16.58
N SER A 166 11.55 39.92 17.03
CA SER A 166 12.59 40.63 17.78
C SER A 166 13.24 41.73 16.94
N ILE A 167 13.62 41.41 15.70
CA ILE A 167 14.24 42.38 14.77
C ILE A 167 13.26 43.51 14.44
N GLN A 168 11.97 43.20 14.23
CA GLN A 168 10.95 44.20 13.98
C GLN A 168 10.82 45.19 15.16
N SER A 169 10.72 44.67 16.38
CA SER A 169 10.67 45.50 17.59
C SER A 169 11.93 46.36 17.77
N GLN A 170 13.12 45.78 17.56
CA GLN A 170 14.38 46.53 17.62
C GLN A 170 14.47 47.64 16.56
N THR A 171 13.92 47.39 15.37
CA THR A 171 13.87 48.37 14.28
C THR A 171 12.96 49.55 14.65
N GLU A 172 11.80 49.28 15.23
CA GLU A 172 10.88 50.32 15.70
C GLU A 172 11.50 51.19 16.81
N VAL A 173 12.14 50.56 17.80
CA VAL A 173 12.87 51.26 18.87
C VAL A 173 14.01 52.10 18.30
N SER A 174 14.80 51.54 17.37
CA SER A 174 15.91 52.25 16.74
C SER A 174 15.42 53.45 15.92
N ARG A 175 14.29 53.30 15.22
CA ARG A 175 13.65 54.38 14.46
C ARG A 175 13.17 55.51 15.37
N ALA A 176 12.55 55.17 16.51
CA ALA A 176 12.12 56.15 17.50
C ALA A 176 13.31 56.92 18.07
N LYS A 177 14.37 56.22 18.50
CA LYS A 177 15.61 56.85 19.00
C LYS A 177 16.28 57.74 17.96
N LEU A 178 16.30 57.32 16.69
CA LEU A 178 16.84 58.14 15.61
C LEU A 178 16.02 59.42 15.42
N GLN A 179 14.69 59.33 15.49
CA GLN A 179 13.83 60.51 15.37
C GLN A 179 14.01 61.46 16.56
N GLU A 180 14.12 60.93 17.77
CA GLU A 180 14.42 61.71 18.96
C GLU A 180 15.78 62.42 18.84
N ALA A 181 16.82 61.70 18.42
CA ALA A 181 18.15 62.27 18.19
C ALA A 181 18.12 63.40 17.14
N LYS A 182 17.36 63.23 16.05
CA LYS A 182 17.15 64.29 15.04
C LYS A 182 16.48 65.52 15.64
N ASN A 183 15.44 65.34 16.43
CA ASN A 183 14.73 66.44 17.07
C ASN A 183 15.63 67.18 18.07
N ASN A 184 16.36 66.43 18.91
CA ASN A 184 17.30 66.99 19.88
C ASN A 184 18.43 67.77 19.20
N PHE A 185 18.97 67.24 18.10
CA PHE A 185 19.99 67.92 17.32
C PHE A 185 19.46 69.22 16.71
N ALA A 186 18.26 69.20 16.11
CA ALA A 186 17.64 70.40 15.54
C ALA A 186 17.43 71.50 16.61
N ALA A 187 16.89 71.12 17.77
CA ALA A 187 16.70 72.06 18.88
C ALA A 187 18.03 72.64 19.40
N ALA A 188 19.07 71.80 19.53
CA ALA A 188 20.40 72.25 19.95
C ALA A 188 21.03 73.19 18.91
N LEU A 189 20.87 72.90 17.61
CA LEU A 189 21.34 73.73 16.51
C LEU A 189 20.68 75.12 16.54
N ASP A 190 19.36 75.16 16.67
CA ASP A 190 18.61 76.43 16.69
C ASP A 190 18.94 77.26 17.93
N ARG A 191 19.05 76.62 19.10
CA ARG A 191 19.52 77.28 20.31
C ARG A 191 20.92 77.88 20.13
N ARG A 192 21.86 77.10 19.57
CA ARG A 192 23.23 77.58 19.36
C ARG A 192 23.29 78.73 18.35
N ARG A 193 22.46 78.69 17.31
CA ARG A 193 22.32 79.81 16.35
C ARG A 193 21.81 81.08 17.04
N ALA A 194 20.78 80.97 17.87
CA ALA A 194 20.25 82.10 18.61
C ALA A 194 21.29 82.70 19.57
N GLU A 195 22.03 81.86 20.30
CA GLU A 195 23.14 82.29 21.16
C GLU A 195 24.20 83.07 20.38
N ILE A 196 24.64 82.55 19.23
CA ILE A 196 25.65 83.22 18.39
C ILE A 196 25.12 84.56 17.85
N GLN A 197 23.86 84.63 17.45
CA GLN A 197 23.24 85.88 16.97
C GLN A 197 23.13 86.93 18.09
N GLN A 198 22.79 86.49 19.31
CA GLN A 198 22.73 87.36 20.48
C GLN A 198 24.13 87.90 20.83
N GLN A 199 25.13 87.02 20.90
CA GLN A 199 26.53 87.41 21.11
C GLN A 199 26.99 88.42 20.06
N ARG A 200 26.66 88.20 18.78
CA ARG A 200 26.99 89.14 17.71
C ARG A 200 26.40 90.54 17.97
N LYS A 201 25.12 90.64 18.34
CA LYS A 201 24.46 91.94 18.64
C LYS A 201 25.12 92.64 19.83
N GLU A 202 25.48 91.89 20.87
CA GLU A 202 26.19 92.43 22.03
C GLU A 202 27.54 93.02 21.61
N PHE A 203 28.34 92.31 20.80
CA PHE A 203 29.60 92.84 20.27
C PHE A 203 29.41 94.04 19.34
N GLU A 204 28.39 94.05 18.48
CA GLU A 204 28.07 95.21 17.62
C GLU A 204 27.75 96.46 18.46
N THR A 205 27.13 96.31 19.63
CA THR A 205 26.84 97.43 20.55
C THR A 205 28.08 97.93 21.29
N ILE A 206 29.05 97.05 21.56
CA ILE A 206 30.32 97.43 22.22
C ILE A 206 31.28 98.14 21.26
N LEU A 207 31.24 97.78 19.97
CA LEU A 207 32.18 98.26 18.95
C LEU A 207 31.71 99.53 18.20
N GLY A 208 30.43 99.90 18.31
CA GLY A 208 29.83 101.10 17.70
C GLY A 208 29.71 102.24 18.70
#